data_AF-A0A7V6PWX3-F1
#
_entry.id   AF-A0A7V6PWX3-F1
#
_cell.length_a   1.000
_cell.length_b   1.000
_cell.length_c   1.000
_cell.angle_alpha   90.00
_cell.angle_beta   90.00
_cell.angle_gamma   90.00
#
_symmetry.space_group_name_H-M   'P 1'
#
loop_
_entity.id
_entity.type
_entity.pdbx_description
1 polymer ?
#
loop_
_entity_poly.entity_id
_entity_poly.type
_entity_poly.pdbx_seq_one_letter_code
_entity_poly.pdbx_strand_id
1 'polypeptide(L)'
;MNLAKPKEYLLKLCLSIKLYFKLMRMNFLAGLQYKGWPLMVLQVLIVVISDPIGLIFMFSRFGNIGSWTVERLLLIYAMAVTSFGLAETFCRGFDYFPWMMIRSGDFDRVLLRPCSIIVQVAGSYFHIHRISRVFGGSCAIALCLWKQQVQLTPINIVTIALALAGGFFAYSGVFIATSGIAFLPYKLLIGYTYLRMQVIS
;
A
#
# COMPACT_ATOMS: atom_id res chain seq x y z
N MET A 1 -27.36 2.13 -26.80
CA MET A 1 -26.74 2.66 -25.56
C MET A 1 -27.60 2.20 -24.39
N ASN A 2 -27.33 0.99 -23.90
CA ASN A 2 -28.23 0.27 -22.98
C ASN A 2 -27.98 0.78 -21.55
N LEU A 3 -28.92 1.56 -21.01
CA LEU A 3 -28.88 2.02 -19.62
C LEU A 3 -29.13 0.81 -18.70
N ALA A 4 -28.07 0.07 -18.38
CA ALA A 4 -28.09 -0.94 -17.33
C ALA A 4 -28.67 -0.30 -16.06
N LYS A 5 -29.73 -0.91 -15.50
CA LYS A 5 -30.45 -0.38 -14.33
C LYS A 5 -29.48 -0.17 -13.17
N PRO A 6 -29.64 0.86 -12.30
CA PRO A 6 -28.73 1.14 -11.19
C PRO A 6 -28.49 -0.07 -10.26
N LYS A 7 -29.46 -0.97 -10.13
CA LYS A 7 -29.32 -2.23 -9.39
C LYS A 7 -28.26 -3.19 -9.98
N GLU A 8 -28.08 -3.19 -11.30
CA GLU A 8 -27.12 -4.06 -11.98
C GLU A 8 -25.67 -3.62 -11.75
N TYR A 9 -25.42 -2.31 -11.72
CA TYR A 9 -24.10 -1.75 -11.35
C TYR A 9 -23.74 -2.07 -9.90
N LEU A 10 -24.69 -1.91 -8.97
CA LEU A 10 -24.49 -2.25 -7.56
C LEU A 10 -24.21 -3.75 -7.37
N LEU A 11 -24.89 -4.60 -8.15
CA LEU A 11 -24.65 -6.04 -8.15
C LEU A 11 -23.24 -6.38 -8.66
N LYS A 12 -22.82 -5.79 -9.78
CA LYS A 12 -21.46 -5.95 -10.34
C LYS A 12 -20.38 -5.46 -9.37
N LEU A 13 -20.62 -4.34 -8.68
CA LEU A 13 -19.72 -3.78 -7.68
C LEU A 13 -19.59 -4.72 -6.48
N CYS A 14 -20.71 -5.18 -5.92
CA CYS A 14 -20.72 -6.10 -4.78
C CYS A 14 -20.04 -7.44 -5.13
N LEU A 15 -20.28 -7.96 -6.34
CA LEU A 15 -19.61 -9.16 -6.83
C LEU A 15 -18.09 -8.94 -6.98
N SER A 16 -17.68 -7.78 -7.48
CA SER A 16 -16.26 -7.40 -7.62
C SER A 16 -15.58 -7.28 -6.26
N ILE A 17 -16.24 -6.67 -5.26
CA ILE A 17 -15.74 -6.59 -3.89
C ILE A 17 -15.62 -7.99 -3.26
N LYS A 18 -16.63 -8.84 -3.43
CA LYS A 18 -16.55 -10.23 -2.96
C LYS A 18 -15.40 -10.99 -3.61
N LEU A 19 -15.17 -10.77 -4.91
CA LEU A 19 -14.06 -11.37 -5.64
C LEU A 19 -12.71 -10.89 -5.11
N TYR A 20 -12.56 -9.59 -4.86
CA TYR A 20 -11.37 -8.99 -4.26
C TYR A 20 -11.01 -9.68 -2.93
N PHE A 21 -11.97 -9.75 -1.99
CA PHE A 21 -11.73 -10.39 -0.70
C PHE A 21 -11.44 -11.89 -0.83
N LYS A 22 -12.05 -12.58 -1.80
CA LYS A 22 -11.75 -13.99 -2.08
C LYS A 22 -10.30 -14.18 -2.55
N LEU A 23 -9.82 -13.36 -3.47
CA LEU A 23 -8.42 -13.38 -3.93
C LEU A 23 -7.45 -13.04 -2.81
N MET A 24 -7.75 -12.01 -2.03
CA MET A 24 -6.95 -11.60 -0.88
C MET A 24 -6.86 -12.73 0.16
N ARG A 25 -7.98 -13.42 0.46
CA ARG A 25 -7.99 -14.59 1.35
C ARG A 25 -7.16 -15.74 0.78
N MET A 26 -7.25 -16.02 -0.52
CA MET A 26 -6.45 -17.08 -1.16
C MET A 26 -4.96 -16.80 -1.05
N ASN A 27 -4.52 -15.57 -1.35
CA ASN A 27 -3.12 -15.17 -1.23
C ASN A 27 -2.64 -15.18 0.24
N PHE A 28 -3.50 -14.79 1.18
CA PHE A 28 -3.21 -14.89 2.60
C PHE A 28 -2.99 -16.34 3.05
N LEU A 29 -3.90 -17.25 2.67
CA LEU A 29 -3.77 -18.68 2.97
C LEU A 29 -2.54 -19.31 2.31
N ALA A 30 -2.23 -18.94 1.06
CA ALA A 30 -1.02 -19.38 0.37
C ALA A 30 0.25 -18.89 1.08
N GLY A 31 0.25 -17.65 1.60
CA GLY A 31 1.34 -17.11 2.40
C GLY A 31 1.57 -17.88 3.71
N LEU A 32 0.50 -18.31 4.37
CA LEU A 32 0.58 -19.10 5.62
C LEU A 32 1.13 -20.52 5.41
N GLN A 33 0.96 -21.09 4.21
CA GLN A 33 1.54 -22.40 3.88
C GLN A 33 3.08 -22.37 3.84
N TYR A 34 3.67 -21.21 3.59
CA TYR A 34 5.12 -21.05 3.55
C TYR A 34 5.71 -21.08 4.96
N LYS A 35 6.47 -22.12 5.30
CA LYS A 35 7.04 -22.31 6.66
C LYS A 35 7.87 -21.12 7.18
N GLY A 36 8.45 -20.30 6.30
CA GLY A 36 9.23 -19.11 6.68
C GLY A 36 8.39 -17.85 6.96
N TRP A 37 7.05 -17.91 6.89
CA TRP A 37 6.18 -16.76 7.11
C TRP A 37 6.42 -16.05 8.46
N PRO A 38 6.71 -16.74 9.59
CA PRO A 38 6.95 -16.05 10.87
C PRO A 38 8.24 -15.24 10.84
N LEU A 39 9.28 -15.76 10.18
CA LEU A 39 10.56 -15.06 10.05
C LEU A 39 10.41 -13.78 9.23
N MET A 40 9.59 -13.81 8.17
CA MET A 40 9.29 -12.61 7.38
C MET A 40 8.52 -11.55 8.19
N VAL A 41 7.54 -11.98 8.99
CA VAL A 41 6.78 -11.10 9.89
C VAL A 41 7.70 -10.46 10.93
N LEU A 42 8.58 -11.27 11.54
CA LEU A 42 9.55 -10.83 12.54
C LEU A 42 10.57 -9.86 11.95
N GLN A 43 11.11 -10.14 10.77
CA GLN A 43 12.00 -9.23 10.05
C GLN A 43 11.37 -7.85 9.87
N VAL A 44 10.12 -7.79 9.41
CA VAL A 44 9.42 -6.51 9.21
C VAL A 44 9.15 -5.80 10.53
N LEU A 45 8.79 -6.53 11.59
CA LEU A 45 8.61 -5.94 12.92
C LEU A 45 9.90 -5.30 13.44
N ILE A 46 11.05 -5.97 13.30
CA ILE A 46 12.35 -5.41 13.70
C ILE A 46 12.61 -4.11 12.95
N VAL A 47 12.39 -4.09 11.63
CA VAL A 47 12.59 -2.88 10.82
C VAL A 47 11.71 -1.74 11.33
N VAL A 48 10.42 -1.98 11.55
CA VAL A 48 9.45 -0.97 12.04
C VAL A 48 9.82 -0.41 13.41
N ILE A 49 10.37 -1.24 14.29
CA ILE A 49 10.82 -0.81 15.63
C ILE A 49 12.14 -0.04 15.53
N SER A 50 13.05 -0.45 14.63
CA SER A 50 14.38 0.15 14.49
C SER A 50 14.36 1.51 13.78
N ASP A 51 13.46 1.71 12.85
CA ASP A 51 13.38 2.91 12.01
C ASP A 51 13.15 4.22 12.82
N PRO A 52 12.28 4.27 13.85
CA PRO A 52 12.18 5.47 14.70
C PRO A 52 13.36 5.67 15.65
N ILE A 53 14.26 4.70 15.85
CA ILE A 53 15.42 4.86 16.73
C ILE A 53 16.36 5.96 16.21
N GLY A 54 16.50 6.08 14.88
CA GLY A 54 17.29 7.15 14.28
C GLY A 54 16.76 8.54 14.65
N LEU A 55 15.44 8.70 14.63
CA LEU A 55 14.77 9.95 15.04
C LEU A 55 15.02 10.24 16.54
N ILE A 56 14.92 9.22 17.40
CA ILE A 56 15.15 9.36 18.84
C ILE A 56 16.61 9.79 19.12
N PHE A 57 17.59 9.16 18.47
CA PHE A 57 18.99 9.53 18.64
C PHE A 57 19.30 10.94 18.15
N MET A 58 18.69 11.37 17.05
CA MET A 58 18.84 12.73 16.55
C MET A 58 18.40 13.75 17.62
N PHE A 59 17.21 13.59 18.19
CA PHE A 59 16.71 14.49 19.23
C PHE A 59 17.46 14.34 20.56
N SER A 60 17.96 13.16 20.89
CA SER A 60 18.83 12.99 22.05
C SER A 60 20.14 13.77 21.92
N ARG A 61 20.65 13.97 20.69
CA ARG A 61 21.90 14.69 20.44
C ARG A 61 21.70 16.19 20.28
N PHE A 62 20.68 16.60 19.53
CA PHE A 62 20.44 18.00 19.18
C PHE A 62 19.41 18.71 20.08
N GLY A 63 18.74 17.95 20.96
CA GLY A 63 17.67 18.47 21.81
C GLY A 63 16.36 18.67 21.04
N ASN A 64 15.41 19.35 21.70
CA ASN A 64 14.12 19.68 21.10
C ASN A 64 14.24 20.88 20.16
N ILE A 65 13.54 20.82 19.02
CA ILE A 65 13.48 21.90 18.06
C ILE A 65 12.32 22.82 18.45
N GLY A 66 12.57 23.78 19.33
CA GLY A 66 11.53 24.68 19.85
C GLY A 66 10.43 23.93 20.60
N SER A 67 9.19 24.00 20.10
CA SER A 67 8.02 23.30 20.67
C SER A 67 7.81 21.88 20.14
N TRP A 68 8.70 21.39 19.28
CA TRP A 68 8.65 20.04 18.74
C TRP A 68 9.42 19.08 19.65
N THR A 69 8.67 18.25 20.38
CA THR A 69 9.21 17.15 21.19
C THR A 69 9.26 15.86 20.38
N VAL A 70 10.09 14.92 20.82
CA VAL A 70 10.29 13.61 20.17
C VAL A 70 8.98 12.87 19.98
N GLU A 71 8.09 12.92 20.96
CA GLU A 71 6.79 12.22 20.94
C GLU A 71 5.89 12.75 19.82
N ARG A 72 5.92 14.06 19.54
CA ARG A 72 5.11 14.68 18.48
C ARG A 72 5.58 14.24 17.10
N LEU A 73 6.89 14.18 16.87
CA LEU A 73 7.42 13.68 15.60
C LEU A 73 7.20 12.17 15.47
N LEU A 74 7.36 11.42 16.56
CA LEU A 74 7.13 9.98 16.57
C LEU A 74 5.66 9.64 16.26
N LEU A 75 4.71 10.46 16.72
CA LEU A 75 3.31 10.34 16.35
C LEU A 75 3.09 10.55 14.84
N ILE A 76 3.68 11.58 14.25
CA ILE A 76 3.59 11.86 12.80
C ILE A 76 4.19 10.70 12.00
N TYR A 77 5.37 10.25 12.40
CA TYR A 77 6.04 9.10 11.82
C TYR A 77 5.16 7.84 11.88
N ALA A 78 4.61 7.52 13.05
CA ALA A 78 3.77 6.35 13.24
C ALA A 78 2.48 6.41 12.42
N MET A 79 1.85 7.59 12.28
CA MET A 79 0.71 7.80 11.39
C MET A 79 1.09 7.59 9.92
N ALA A 80 2.24 8.10 9.48
CA ALA A 80 2.72 7.91 8.11
C ALA A 80 2.99 6.44 7.80
N VAL A 81 3.71 5.73 8.68
CA VAL A 81 4.01 4.28 8.53
C VAL A 81 2.74 3.44 8.55
N THR A 82 1.77 3.78 9.40
CA THR A 82 0.49 3.06 9.46
C THR A 82 -0.30 3.26 8.16
N SER A 83 -0.40 4.50 7.68
CA SER A 83 -1.09 4.83 6.42
C SER A 83 -0.43 4.16 5.21
N PHE A 84 0.89 4.17 5.17
CA PHE A 84 1.67 3.47 4.16
C PHE A 84 1.48 1.96 4.23
N GLY A 85 1.54 1.37 5.43
CA GLY A 85 1.29 -0.05 5.65
C GLY A 85 -0.12 -0.47 5.23
N LEU A 86 -1.13 0.38 5.45
CA LEU A 86 -2.49 0.16 4.96
C LEU A 86 -2.54 0.17 3.43
N ALA A 87 -1.94 1.19 2.80
CA ALA A 87 -1.89 1.27 1.33
C ALA A 87 -1.16 0.06 0.73
N GLU A 88 -0.04 -0.37 1.32
CA GLU A 88 0.70 -1.56 0.91
C GLU A 88 -0.07 -2.86 1.15
N THR A 89 -1.03 -2.88 2.07
CA THR A 89 -1.84 -4.08 2.34
C THR A 89 -2.95 -4.25 1.31
N PHE A 90 -3.60 -3.14 0.89
CA PHE A 90 -4.74 -3.18 -0.03
C PHE A 90 -4.36 -2.96 -1.50
N CYS A 91 -3.36 -2.12 -1.78
CA CYS A 91 -3.01 -1.69 -3.14
C CYS A 91 -1.69 -2.31 -3.66
N ARG A 92 -1.17 -3.34 -2.97
CA ARG A 92 0.11 -3.97 -3.30
C ARG A 92 0.23 -4.47 -4.73
N GLY A 93 -0.89 -4.97 -5.26
CA GLY A 93 -0.95 -5.47 -6.62
C GLY A 93 -0.52 -4.43 -7.65
N PHE A 94 -0.78 -3.13 -7.38
CA PHE A 94 -0.30 -2.02 -8.20
C PHE A 94 1.20 -1.76 -8.01
N ASP A 95 1.70 -1.75 -6.78
CA ASP A 95 3.14 -1.56 -6.50
C ASP A 95 4.03 -2.60 -7.24
N TYR A 96 3.58 -3.86 -7.31
CA TYR A 96 4.30 -4.96 -7.98
C TYR A 96 3.99 -5.08 -9.48
N PHE A 97 3.00 -4.33 -9.97
CA PHE A 97 2.55 -4.39 -11.35
C PHE A 97 3.67 -4.09 -12.36
N PRO A 98 4.47 -3.00 -12.23
CA PRO A 98 5.51 -2.64 -13.18
C PRO A 98 6.55 -3.74 -13.40
N TRP A 99 6.99 -4.36 -12.30
CA TRP A 99 8.19 -5.19 -12.30
C TRP A 99 7.90 -6.65 -12.62
N MET A 100 6.75 -7.16 -12.18
CA MET A 100 6.45 -8.58 -12.25
C MET A 100 5.42 -8.90 -13.32
N MET A 101 4.38 -8.08 -13.46
CA MET A 101 3.24 -8.41 -14.32
C MET A 101 3.40 -7.93 -15.76
N ILE A 102 4.03 -6.77 -15.97
CA ILE A 102 4.39 -6.29 -17.32
C ILE A 102 5.54 -7.13 -17.87
N ARG A 103 6.59 -7.38 -17.06
CA ARG A 103 7.78 -8.10 -17.50
C ARG A 103 7.52 -9.57 -17.82
N SER A 104 6.67 -10.25 -17.05
CA SER A 104 6.35 -11.68 -17.27
C SER A 104 5.25 -11.91 -18.30
N GLY A 105 4.58 -10.86 -18.79
CA GLY A 105 3.46 -10.97 -19.74
C GLY A 105 2.14 -11.43 -19.12
N ASP A 106 2.07 -11.62 -17.80
CA ASP A 106 0.87 -12.07 -17.08
C ASP A 106 -0.30 -11.08 -17.17
N PHE A 107 -0.02 -9.81 -17.52
CA PHE A 107 -1.07 -8.82 -17.72
C PHE A 107 -2.04 -9.20 -18.84
N ASP A 108 -1.58 -9.86 -19.91
CA ASP A 108 -2.46 -10.31 -21.00
C ASP A 108 -3.50 -11.32 -20.49
N ARG A 109 -3.08 -12.19 -19.57
CA ARG A 109 -3.98 -13.14 -18.89
C ARG A 109 -5.04 -12.45 -18.03
N VAL A 110 -4.70 -11.30 -17.44
CA VAL A 110 -5.65 -10.48 -16.66
C VAL A 110 -6.69 -9.83 -17.58
N LEU A 111 -6.29 -9.40 -18.77
CA LEU A 111 -7.19 -8.80 -19.77
C LEU A 111 -8.19 -9.79 -20.36
N LEU A 112 -7.79 -11.07 -20.50
CA LEU A 112 -8.67 -12.13 -21.00
C LEU A 112 -9.77 -12.54 -20.01
N ARG A 113 -9.65 -12.18 -18.73
CA ARG A 113 -10.65 -12.53 -17.71
C ARG A 113 -11.78 -11.49 -17.69
N PRO A 114 -13.06 -11.92 -17.71
CA PRO A 114 -14.21 -11.02 -17.70
C PRO A 114 -14.49 -10.47 -16.29
N CYS A 115 -13.48 -9.88 -15.65
CA CYS A 115 -13.53 -9.32 -14.31
C CYS A 115 -12.84 -7.94 -14.30
N SER A 116 -13.23 -7.06 -13.39
CA SER A 116 -12.62 -5.72 -13.29
C SER A 116 -11.10 -5.82 -13.14
N ILE A 117 -10.36 -5.22 -14.06
CA ILE A 117 -8.89 -5.22 -14.10
C ILE A 117 -8.32 -4.66 -12.80
N ILE A 118 -8.91 -3.59 -12.28
CA ILE A 118 -8.50 -2.92 -11.04
C ILE A 118 -8.54 -3.90 -9.86
N VAL A 119 -9.62 -4.68 -9.76
CA VAL A 119 -9.81 -5.65 -8.67
C VAL A 119 -8.86 -6.84 -8.81
N GLN A 120 -8.66 -7.33 -10.04
CA GLN A 120 -7.76 -8.44 -10.31
C GLN A 120 -6.32 -8.04 -9.99
N VAL A 121 -5.87 -6.87 -10.47
CA VAL A 121 -4.54 -6.33 -10.20
C VAL A 121 -4.34 -6.14 -8.71
N ALA A 122 -5.22 -5.39 -8.04
CA ALA A 122 -5.12 -5.10 -6.61
C ALA A 122 -5.04 -6.38 -5.75
N GLY A 123 -5.87 -7.38 -6.07
CA GLY A 123 -5.95 -8.64 -5.34
C GLY A 123 -4.92 -9.71 -5.75
N SER A 124 -4.08 -9.46 -6.76
CA SER A 124 -3.13 -10.46 -7.28
C SER A 124 -2.02 -10.80 -6.29
N TYR A 125 -1.55 -9.82 -5.51
CA TYR A 125 -0.45 -10.00 -4.58
C TYR A 125 -0.84 -9.52 -3.18
N PHE A 126 -0.73 -10.40 -2.20
CA PHE A 126 -0.91 -10.06 -0.79
C PHE A 126 0.22 -10.66 0.03
N HIS A 127 0.84 -9.86 0.91
CA HIS A 127 1.95 -10.32 1.74
C HIS A 127 1.63 -10.16 3.22
N ILE A 128 1.57 -11.28 3.94
CA ILE A 128 1.21 -11.33 5.35
C ILE A 128 2.13 -10.47 6.24
N HIS A 129 3.43 -10.41 5.93
CA HIS A 129 4.42 -9.68 6.72
C HIS A 129 4.21 -8.16 6.75
N ARG A 130 3.33 -7.60 5.92
CA ARG A 130 3.10 -6.14 5.86
C ARG A 130 2.06 -5.65 6.84
N ILE A 131 1.17 -6.55 7.29
CA ILE A 131 0.29 -6.29 8.42
C ILE A 131 1.12 -5.94 9.67
N SER A 132 2.34 -6.47 9.80
CA SER A 132 3.28 -6.09 10.85
C SER A 132 3.52 -4.58 10.92
N ARG A 133 3.57 -3.87 9.78
CA ARG A 133 3.76 -2.40 9.75
C ARG A 133 2.56 -1.66 10.28
N VAL A 134 1.36 -2.10 9.89
CA VAL A 134 0.10 -1.51 10.38
C VAL A 134 -0.03 -1.75 11.89
N PHE A 135 0.29 -2.95 12.35
CA PHE A 135 0.26 -3.31 13.77
C PHE A 135 1.30 -2.52 14.59
N GLY A 136 2.56 -2.50 14.15
CA GLY A 136 3.64 -1.77 14.81
C GLY A 136 3.40 -0.26 14.82
N GLY A 137 2.96 0.32 13.71
CA GLY A 137 2.60 1.72 13.61
C GLY A 137 1.41 2.10 14.50
N SER A 138 0.36 1.27 14.53
CA SER A 138 -0.80 1.49 15.41
C SER A 138 -0.43 1.42 16.88
N CYS A 139 0.45 0.49 17.27
CA CYS A 139 0.98 0.40 18.62
C CYS A 139 1.81 1.65 18.97
N ALA A 140 2.66 2.12 18.06
CA ALA A 140 3.43 3.35 18.23
C ALA A 140 2.54 4.60 18.35
N ILE A 141 1.46 4.70 17.58
CA ILE A 141 0.45 5.77 17.73
C ILE A 141 -0.15 5.75 19.12
N ALA A 142 -0.61 4.58 19.60
CA ALA A 142 -1.21 4.44 20.93
C ALA A 142 -0.23 4.83 22.05
N LEU A 143 1.03 4.42 21.94
CA LEU A 143 2.09 4.77 22.89
C LEU A 143 2.37 6.28 22.90
N CYS A 144 2.43 6.92 21.73
CA CYS A 144 2.64 8.37 21.64
C CYS A 144 1.46 9.16 22.23
N LEU A 145 0.22 8.74 21.94
CA LEU A 145 -0.97 9.36 22.51
C LEU A 145 -1.00 9.26 24.04
N TRP A 146 -0.59 8.11 24.58
CA TRP A 146 -0.50 7.91 26.03
C TRP A 146 0.60 8.77 26.67
N LYS A 147 1.79 8.82 26.06
CA LYS A 147 2.92 9.63 26.54
C LYS A 147 2.63 11.13 26.50
N GLN A 148 1.95 11.59 25.46
CA GLN A 148 1.60 12.99 25.28
C GLN A 148 0.33 13.39 26.08
N GLN A 149 -0.31 12.45 26.78
CA GLN A 149 -1.53 12.67 27.58
C GLN A 149 -2.62 13.41 26.78
N VAL A 150 -2.76 13.05 25.50
CA VAL A 150 -3.73 13.68 24.62
C VAL A 150 -5.13 13.29 25.09
N GLN A 151 -5.97 14.28 25.39
CA GLN A 151 -7.38 14.01 25.68
C GLN A 151 -8.02 13.36 24.45
N LEU A 152 -8.52 12.14 24.61
CA LEU A 152 -9.22 11.39 23.56
C LEU A 152 -10.64 11.94 23.38
N THR A 153 -10.71 13.19 22.91
CA THR A 153 -11.97 13.80 22.51
C THR A 153 -12.44 13.19 21.18
N PRO A 154 -13.76 13.15 20.92
CA PRO A 154 -14.29 12.63 19.66
C PRO A 154 -13.68 13.32 18.43
N ILE A 155 -13.40 14.63 18.54
CA ILE A 155 -12.76 15.40 17.46
C ILE A 155 -11.36 14.86 17.15
N ASN A 156 -10.54 14.57 18.16
CA ASN A 156 -9.17 14.07 17.96
C ASN A 156 -9.16 12.68 17.31
N ILE A 157 -10.11 11.81 17.69
CA ILE A 157 -10.26 10.48 17.09
C ILE A 157 -10.62 10.62 15.61
N VAL A 158 -11.57 11.49 15.27
CA VAL A 158 -11.96 11.75 13.88
C VAL A 158 -10.79 12.35 13.09
N THR A 159 -10.02 13.26 13.67
CA THR A 159 -8.83 13.83 13.03
C THR A 159 -7.78 12.77 12.72
N ILE A 160 -7.48 11.87 13.66
CA ILE A 160 -6.53 10.77 13.43
C ILE A 160 -7.06 9.82 12.34
N ALA A 161 -8.35 9.47 12.40
CA ALA A 161 -8.96 8.61 11.39
C ALA A 161 -8.91 9.23 9.99
N LEU A 162 -9.21 10.54 9.87
CA LEU A 162 -9.10 11.28 8.60
C LEU A 162 -7.66 11.39 8.13
N ALA A 163 -6.69 11.59 9.04
CA ALA A 163 -5.28 11.63 8.70
C ALA A 163 -4.80 10.28 8.13
N LEU A 164 -5.19 9.17 8.77
CA LEU A 164 -4.87 7.83 8.29
C LEU A 164 -5.56 7.52 6.96
N ALA A 165 -6.83 7.91 6.80
CA ALA A 165 -7.54 7.74 5.54
C ALA A 165 -6.92 8.58 4.40
N GLY A 166 -6.56 9.84 4.68
CA GLY A 166 -5.90 10.72 3.74
C GLY A 166 -4.53 10.19 3.32
N GLY A 167 -3.72 9.74 4.28
CA GLY A 167 -2.44 9.09 4.00
C GLY A 167 -2.61 7.82 3.17
N PHE A 168 -3.59 6.97 3.51
CA PHE A 168 -3.92 5.77 2.75
C PHE A 168 -4.25 6.09 1.27
N PHE A 169 -5.12 7.08 1.02
CA PHE A 169 -5.46 7.49 -0.34
C PHE A 169 -4.28 8.12 -1.07
N ALA A 170 -3.46 8.91 -0.39
CA ALA A 170 -2.27 9.51 -0.98
C ALA A 170 -1.28 8.44 -1.46
N TYR A 171 -0.89 7.50 -0.59
CA TYR A 171 0.03 6.42 -0.96
C TYR A 171 -0.56 5.48 -2.03
N SER A 172 -1.85 5.16 -1.95
CA SER A 172 -2.54 4.37 -2.97
C SER A 172 -2.52 5.08 -4.33
N GLY A 173 -2.71 6.40 -4.35
CA GLY A 173 -2.59 7.23 -5.53
C GLY A 173 -1.19 7.17 -6.15
N VAL A 174 -0.14 7.22 -5.32
CA VAL A 174 1.24 7.04 -5.79
C VAL A 174 1.43 5.68 -6.44
N PHE A 175 0.99 4.58 -5.83
CA PHE A 175 1.14 3.24 -6.41
C PHE A 175 0.44 3.10 -7.78
N ILE A 176 -0.76 3.68 -7.91
CA ILE A 176 -1.50 3.68 -9.17
C ILE A 176 -0.77 4.54 -10.21
N ALA A 177 -0.29 5.73 -9.83
CA ALA A 177 0.47 6.60 -10.72
C ALA A 177 1.76 5.93 -11.21
N THR A 178 2.53 5.31 -10.31
CA THR A 178 3.75 4.55 -10.65
C THR A 178 3.43 3.39 -11.60
N SER A 179 2.32 2.68 -11.36
CA SER A 179 1.85 1.62 -12.25
C SER A 179 1.53 2.14 -13.64
N GLY A 180 0.86 3.29 -13.75
CA GLY A 180 0.53 3.92 -15.02
C GLY A 180 1.77 4.43 -15.77
N ILE A 181 2.71 5.05 -15.05
CA ILE A 181 3.97 5.55 -15.64
C ILE A 181 4.82 4.40 -16.16
N ALA A 182 4.79 3.23 -15.53
CA ALA A 182 5.51 2.05 -16.02
C ALA A 182 5.12 1.63 -17.44
N PHE A 183 3.98 2.12 -17.96
CA PHE A 183 3.60 1.86 -19.34
C PHE A 183 4.32 2.76 -20.38
N LEU A 184 4.88 3.90 -19.96
CA LEU A 184 5.52 4.85 -20.88
C LEU A 184 6.87 4.35 -21.43
N PRO A 185 7.79 3.80 -20.61
CA PRO A 185 9.10 3.36 -21.09
C PRO A 185 9.04 2.23 -22.12
N TYR A 186 8.13 1.25 -21.96
CA TYR A 186 8.03 0.16 -22.94
C TYR A 186 7.58 0.68 -24.30
N LYS A 187 6.65 1.64 -24.32
CA LYS A 187 6.11 2.19 -25.57
C LYS A 187 7.18 2.99 -26.29
N LEU A 188 8.03 3.70 -25.53
CA LEU A 188 9.18 4.43 -26.04
C LEU A 188 10.26 3.48 -26.63
N LEU A 189 10.60 2.41 -25.92
CA LEU A 189 11.62 1.43 -26.36
C LEU A 189 11.19 0.70 -27.63
N ILE A 190 9.94 0.27 -27.71
CA ILE A 190 9.40 -0.37 -28.93
C ILE A 190 9.42 0.62 -30.09
N GLY A 191 8.94 1.86 -29.89
CA GLY A 191 8.97 2.89 -30.92
C GLY A 191 10.39 3.21 -31.41
N TYR A 192 11.35 3.30 -30.49
CA TYR A 192 12.75 3.54 -30.84
C TYR A 192 13.36 2.37 -31.64
N THR A 193 13.03 1.13 -31.28
CA THR A 193 13.51 -0.06 -32.00
C THR A 193 12.92 -0.16 -33.40
N TYR A 194 11.62 0.15 -33.57
CA TYR A 194 10.97 0.19 -34.87
C TYR A 194 11.53 1.29 -35.79
N LEU A 195 11.74 2.50 -35.25
CA LEU A 195 12.38 3.59 -36.01
C LEU A 195 13.82 3.23 -36.40
N ARG A 196 14.56 2.56 -35.51
CA ARG A 196 15.93 2.09 -35.81
C ARG A 196 15.95 1.01 -36.89
N MET A 197 14.98 0.09 -36.92
CA MET A 197 14.89 -0.91 -37.99
C MET A 197 14.51 -0.29 -39.33
N GLN A 198 13.63 0.70 -39.37
CA GLN A 198 13.26 1.41 -40.62
C GLN A 198 14.40 2.28 -41.20
N VAL A 199 15.31 2.77 -40.36
CA VAL A 199 16.47 3.55 -40.83
C VAL A 199 17.60 2.64 -41.35
N ILE A 200 17.58 1.35 -41.01
CA ILE A 200 18.61 0.37 -41.42
C ILE A 200 18.17 -0.44 -42.66
N SER A 201 16.89 -0.42 -43.03
CA SER A 201 16.32 -1.00 -44.27
C SER A 201 16.31 -0.01 -45.43
#